data_AF-A0AAX3L739-F1
#
_entry.id   AF-A0AAX3L739-F1
#
_cell.length_a   1.000
_cell.length_b   1.000
_cell.length_c   1.000
_cell.angle_alpha   90.00
_cell.angle_beta   90.00
_cell.angle_gamma   90.00
#
_symmetry.space_group_name_H-M   'P 1'
#
loop_
_entity.id
_entity.type
_entity.pdbx_description
1 polymer ?
#
loop_
_entity_poly.entity_id
_entity_poly.type
_entity_poly.pdbx_seq_one_letter_code
_entity_poly.pdbx_strand_id
1 'polypeptide(L)'
;MNKYEFGSIQVPGFVQPKISAVQSAYNTEKLSMTNTQNVTELQPRMTRELLIEAARIAAKYLPVASAQLMNELANRLDITSVALCEAMAQRKELAEQNATLRQDVASWAKECDRIVERHTNTRTNMHLLEAQRELRELPPVVISMKNEVVL
;
A
#
# COMPACT_ATOMS: atom_id res chain seq x y z
N MET A 1 -15.22 -48.89 -46.52
CA MET A 1 -14.65 -48.65 -45.19
C MET A 1 -14.48 -47.16 -45.00
N ASN A 2 -14.93 -46.65 -43.86
CA ASN A 2 -15.18 -45.25 -43.56
C ASN A 2 -13.95 -44.33 -43.57
N LYS A 3 -14.19 -43.09 -44.03
CA LYS A 3 -13.34 -41.92 -43.78
C LYS A 3 -13.46 -41.51 -42.30
N TYR A 4 -12.34 -41.34 -41.60
CA TYR A 4 -12.24 -40.46 -40.43
C TYR A 4 -10.84 -39.84 -40.41
N GLU A 5 -10.78 -38.56 -40.78
CA GLU A 5 -9.66 -37.67 -40.49
C GLU A 5 -9.63 -37.42 -38.96
N PHE A 6 -8.47 -37.59 -38.33
CA PHE A 6 -8.19 -36.90 -37.08
C PHE A 6 -7.12 -35.85 -37.36
N GLY A 7 -7.61 -34.64 -37.58
CA GLY A 7 -6.80 -33.45 -37.74
C GLY A 7 -5.89 -33.26 -36.53
N SER A 8 -4.67 -32.84 -36.80
CA SER A 8 -3.72 -32.31 -35.84
C SER A 8 -4.33 -31.07 -35.16
N ILE A 9 -4.90 -31.26 -33.97
CA ILE A 9 -5.18 -30.15 -33.06
C ILE A 9 -3.83 -29.73 -32.48
N GLN A 10 -3.25 -28.71 -33.10
CA GLN A 10 -2.13 -27.98 -32.54
C GLN A 10 -2.69 -27.09 -31.43
N VAL A 11 -2.79 -27.63 -30.21
CA VAL A 11 -3.13 -26.82 -29.03
C VAL A 11 -1.97 -25.82 -28.83
N PRO A 12 -2.23 -24.50 -28.82
CA PRO A 12 -1.17 -23.52 -28.65
C PRO A 12 -0.57 -23.64 -27.23
N GLY A 13 0.69 -24.03 -27.16
CA GLY A 13 1.63 -23.64 -26.12
C GLY A 13 1.24 -23.94 -24.67
N PHE A 14 1.05 -25.21 -24.29
CA PHE A 14 1.29 -25.60 -22.90
C PHE A 14 2.81 -25.68 -22.68
N VAL A 15 3.43 -24.54 -22.40
CA VAL A 15 4.85 -24.46 -22.08
C VAL A 15 5.05 -25.12 -20.71
N GLN A 16 5.52 -26.36 -20.69
CA GLN A 16 5.95 -26.99 -19.46
C GLN A 16 7.03 -26.09 -18.83
N PRO A 17 6.83 -25.59 -17.60
CA PRO A 17 7.86 -24.82 -16.92
C PRO A 17 9.12 -25.70 -16.82
N LYS A 18 10.23 -25.26 -17.43
CA LYS A 18 11.53 -25.90 -17.23
C LYS A 18 11.74 -25.98 -15.71
N ILE A 19 12.23 -27.10 -15.20
CA ILE A 19 12.45 -27.37 -13.76
C ILE A 19 13.12 -26.18 -13.05
N SER A 20 13.97 -25.42 -13.76
CA SER A 20 14.57 -24.15 -13.33
C SER A 20 13.58 -23.04 -12.93
N ALA A 21 12.46 -22.86 -13.65
CA ALA A 21 11.44 -21.86 -13.31
C ALA A 21 10.66 -22.24 -12.04
N VAL A 22 10.35 -23.53 -11.89
CA VAL A 22 9.71 -24.08 -10.68
C VAL A 22 10.66 -23.95 -9.48
N GLN A 23 11.94 -24.26 -9.67
CA GLN A 23 12.97 -24.10 -8.64
C GLN A 23 13.17 -22.62 -8.27
N SER A 24 13.13 -21.71 -9.25
CA SER A 24 13.20 -20.27 -9.00
C SER A 24 12.01 -19.79 -8.17
N ALA A 25 10.79 -20.20 -8.54
CA ALA A 25 9.57 -19.89 -7.80
C ALA A 25 9.63 -20.42 -6.36
N TYR A 26 10.05 -21.69 -6.21
CA TYR A 26 10.24 -22.32 -4.92
C TYR A 26 11.29 -21.59 -4.07
N ASN A 27 12.40 -21.16 -4.67
CA ASN A 27 13.46 -20.41 -3.97
C ASN A 27 12.97 -19.02 -3.56
N THR A 28 12.21 -18.32 -4.41
CA THR A 28 11.62 -17.01 -4.07
C THR A 28 10.57 -17.14 -2.97
N GLU A 29 9.77 -18.20 -3.01
CA GLU A 29 8.77 -18.48 -1.97
C GLU A 29 9.45 -18.86 -0.65
N LYS A 30 10.48 -19.71 -0.67
CA LYS A 30 11.31 -20.01 0.51
C LYS A 30 11.96 -18.76 1.08
N LEU A 31 12.55 -17.89 0.26
CA LEU A 31 13.14 -16.63 0.72
C LEU A 31 12.08 -15.68 1.28
N SER A 32 10.92 -15.58 0.65
CA SER A 32 9.77 -14.80 1.16
C SER A 32 9.27 -15.32 2.50
N MET A 33 9.11 -16.64 2.64
CA MET A 33 8.69 -17.30 3.87
C MET A 33 9.73 -17.14 4.99
N THR A 34 11.02 -17.26 4.66
CA THR A 34 12.11 -17.09 5.64
C THR A 34 12.23 -15.62 6.08
N ASN A 35 12.04 -14.66 5.17
CA ASN A 35 11.96 -13.23 5.53
C ASN A 35 10.73 -12.92 6.38
N THR A 36 9.58 -13.53 6.07
CA THR A 36 8.35 -13.36 6.86
C THR A 36 8.50 -13.98 8.25
N GLN A 37 9.12 -15.17 8.35
CA GLN A 37 9.43 -15.86 9.60
C GLN A 37 10.42 -15.07 10.47
N ASN A 38 11.50 -14.55 9.87
CA ASN A 38 12.44 -13.66 10.57
C ASN A 38 11.79 -12.36 11.04
N VAL A 39 10.79 -11.82 10.31
CA VAL A 39 10.00 -10.66 10.76
C VAL A 39 9.12 -11.01 11.95
N THR A 40 8.58 -12.23 12.03
CA THR A 40 7.81 -12.72 13.20
C THR A 40 8.69 -13.13 14.40
N GLU A 41 9.95 -13.50 14.19
CA GLU A 41 10.93 -13.81 15.26
C GLU A 41 11.77 -12.59 15.70
N LEU A 42 11.48 -11.40 15.17
CA LEU A 42 12.04 -10.16 15.73
C LEU A 42 11.65 -10.09 17.21
N GLN A 43 12.66 -9.78 18.03
CA GLN A 43 12.58 -9.43 19.46
C GLN A 43 11.24 -8.79 19.85
N PRO A 44 10.74 -8.98 21.09
CA PRO A 44 9.55 -8.30 21.56
C PRO A 44 9.70 -6.81 21.22
N ARG A 45 8.90 -6.32 20.26
CA ARG A 45 8.98 -4.93 19.86
C ARG A 45 8.54 -4.14 21.08
N MET A 46 9.51 -3.54 21.78
CA MET A 46 9.20 -2.63 22.87
C MET A 46 8.27 -1.57 22.31
N THR A 47 7.11 -1.41 22.94
CA THR A 47 6.20 -0.32 22.57
C THR A 47 6.89 1.00 22.84
N ARG A 48 6.47 2.05 22.13
CA ARG A 48 6.95 3.41 22.34
C ARG A 48 6.97 3.81 23.82
N GLU A 49 5.90 3.51 24.55
CA GLU A 49 5.76 3.85 25.97
C GLU A 49 6.82 3.15 26.82
N LEU A 50 7.08 1.87 26.53
CA LEU A 50 8.13 1.10 27.20
C LEU A 50 9.52 1.65 26.88
N LEU A 51 9.75 2.14 25.66
CA LEU A 51 11.03 2.74 25.29
C LEU A 51 11.27 4.11 25.96
N ILE A 52 10.23 4.94 26.03
CA ILE A 52 10.27 6.21 26.77
C ILE A 52 10.51 5.96 28.26
N GLU A 53 9.80 4.98 28.84
CA GLU A 53 9.97 4.64 30.26
C GLU A 53 11.35 4.05 30.53
N ALA A 54 11.86 3.16 29.67
CA ALA A 54 13.22 2.64 29.78
C ALA A 54 14.27 3.76 29.71
N ALA A 55 14.07 4.76 28.85
CA ALA A 55 14.95 5.91 28.76
C ALA A 55 14.96 6.75 30.05
N ARG A 56 13.77 6.99 30.63
CA ARG A 56 13.63 7.71 31.91
C ARG A 56 14.22 6.92 33.08
N ILE A 57 14.06 5.60 33.10
CA ILE A 57 14.67 4.72 34.11
C ILE A 57 16.19 4.76 33.99
N ALA A 58 16.73 4.62 32.77
CA ALA A 58 18.18 4.68 32.53
C ALA A 58 18.79 6.00 33.00
N ALA A 59 18.10 7.13 32.77
CA ALA A 59 18.55 8.44 33.21
C ALA A 59 18.84 8.53 34.73
N LYS A 60 18.13 7.76 35.56
CA LYS A 60 18.31 7.74 37.03
C LYS A 60 19.66 7.20 37.47
N TYR A 61 20.30 6.39 36.62
CA TYR A 61 21.58 5.73 36.93
C TYR A 61 22.77 6.37 36.20
N LEU A 62 22.55 7.47 35.49
CA LEU A 62 23.57 8.16 34.70
C LEU A 62 24.09 9.42 35.42
N PRO A 63 25.34 9.85 35.14
CA PRO A 63 25.82 11.17 35.55
C PRO A 63 24.95 12.29 34.99
N VAL A 64 24.89 13.43 35.67
CA VAL A 64 23.95 14.55 35.39
C VAL A 64 23.85 14.92 33.91
N ALA A 65 24.98 15.14 33.24
CA ALA A 65 24.98 15.53 31.83
C ALA A 65 24.36 14.44 30.92
N SER A 66 24.69 13.17 31.16
CA SER A 66 24.14 12.04 30.41
C SER A 66 22.66 11.79 30.74
N ALA A 67 22.25 11.99 31.99
CA ALA A 67 20.85 11.89 32.42
C ALA A 67 19.98 12.96 31.74
N GLN A 68 20.48 14.19 31.61
CA GLN A 68 19.78 15.27 30.90
C GLN A 68 19.56 14.91 29.42
N LEU A 69 20.60 14.40 28.75
CA LEU A 69 20.49 13.95 27.35
C LEU A 69 19.48 12.80 27.19
N MET A 70 19.48 11.83 28.11
CA MET A 70 18.56 10.69 28.03
C MET A 70 17.10 11.10 28.25
N ASN A 71 16.84 12.05 29.16
CA ASN A 71 15.50 12.60 29.35
C ASN A 71 15.04 13.43 28.15
N GLU A 72 15.93 14.23 27.56
CA GLU A 72 15.60 14.99 26.35
C GLU A 72 15.29 14.07 25.16
N LEU A 73 16.05 12.97 25.02
CA LEU A 73 15.76 11.94 24.03
C LEU A 73 14.36 11.35 24.24
N ALA A 74 14.00 11.03 25.48
CA ALA A 74 12.68 10.50 25.81
C ALA A 74 11.56 11.50 25.47
N ASN A 75 11.75 12.78 25.76
CA ASN A 75 10.79 13.83 25.42
C ASN A 75 10.62 13.99 23.91
N ARG A 76 11.72 14.06 23.15
CA ARG A 76 11.68 14.18 21.69
C ARG A 76 11.02 12.98 21.05
N LEU A 77 11.29 11.77 21.56
CA LEU A 77 10.64 10.56 21.08
C LEU A 77 9.13 10.62 21.32
N ASP A 78 8.69 11.02 22.51
CA ASP A 78 7.27 11.15 22.82
C ASP A 78 6.57 12.16 21.90
N ILE A 79 7.11 13.38 21.79
CA ILE A 79 6.54 14.44 20.96
C ILE A 79 6.48 14.03 19.48
N THR A 80 7.59 13.52 18.93
CA THR A 80 7.65 13.15 17.51
C THR A 80 6.76 11.96 17.19
N SER A 81 6.59 11.03 18.13
CA SER A 81 5.71 9.87 17.95
C SER A 81 4.24 10.28 17.89
N VAL A 82 3.79 11.18 18.78
CA VAL A 82 2.42 11.72 18.75
C VAL A 82 2.17 12.45 17.43
N ALA A 83 3.07 13.36 17.05
CA ALA A 83 2.95 14.11 15.80
C ALA A 83 2.92 13.18 14.57
N LEU A 84 3.70 12.09 14.58
CA LEU A 84 3.70 11.10 13.51
C LEU A 84 2.38 10.33 13.46
N CYS A 85 1.84 9.90 14.59
CA CYS A 85 0.54 9.23 14.67
C CYS A 85 -0.58 10.12 14.12
N GLU A 86 -0.62 11.39 14.52
CA GLU A 86 -1.59 12.37 14.02
C GLU A 86 -1.45 12.60 12.52
N ALA A 87 -0.22 12.78 12.02
CA ALA A 87 0.03 12.95 10.58
C ALA A 87 -0.36 11.72 9.77
N MET A 88 -0.15 10.51 10.30
CA MET A 88 -0.59 9.27 9.66
C MET A 88 -2.13 9.16 9.62
N ALA A 89 -2.81 9.54 10.70
CA ALA A 89 -4.27 9.56 10.76
C ALA A 89 -4.85 10.56 9.74
N GLN A 90 -4.33 11.79 9.70
CA GLN A 90 -4.73 12.81 8.72
C GLN A 90 -4.47 12.35 7.28
N ARG A 91 -3.34 11.71 7.02
CA ARG A 91 -3.03 11.18 5.68
C ARG A 91 -3.99 10.08 5.26
N LYS A 92 -4.42 9.21 6.20
CA LYS A 92 -5.41 8.17 5.94
C LYS A 92 -6.77 8.77 5.61
N GLU A 93 -7.22 9.73 6.42
CA GLU A 93 -8.49 10.43 6.19
C GLU A 93 -8.48 11.16 4.83
N LEU A 94 -7.41 11.91 4.54
CA LEU A 94 -7.27 12.61 3.26
C LEU A 94 -7.24 11.66 2.07
N ALA A 95 -6.65 10.48 2.23
CA ALA A 95 -6.66 9.44 1.21
C ALA A 95 -8.07 8.88 0.94
N GLU A 96 -8.84 8.63 2.00
CA GLU A 96 -10.24 8.21 1.90
C GLU A 96 -11.09 9.28 1.20
N GLN A 97 -10.98 10.54 1.62
CA GLN A 97 -11.67 11.67 0.98
C GLN A 97 -11.28 11.82 -0.49
N ASN A 98 -10.00 11.70 -0.83
CA ASN A 98 -9.54 11.75 -2.22
C ASN A 98 -10.14 10.62 -3.07
N ALA A 99 -10.26 9.40 -2.51
CA ALA A 99 -10.87 8.28 -3.23
C ALA A 99 -12.35 8.56 -3.53
N THR A 100 -13.10 9.06 -2.54
CA THR A 100 -14.50 9.46 -2.72
C THR A 100 -14.65 10.57 -3.76
N LEU A 101 -13.87 11.65 -3.67
CA LEU A 101 -13.93 12.76 -4.62
C LEU A 101 -13.60 12.32 -6.06
N ARG A 102 -12.62 11.43 -6.23
CA ARG A 102 -12.28 10.86 -7.55
C ARG A 102 -13.46 10.05 -8.13
N GLN A 103 -14.18 9.32 -7.29
CA GLN A 103 -15.37 8.59 -7.70
C GLN A 103 -16.54 9.53 -8.04
N ASP A 104 -16.71 10.61 -7.27
CA ASP A 104 -17.76 11.61 -7.50
C ASP A 104 -17.54 12.34 -8.82
N VAL A 105 -16.30 12.75 -9.12
CA VAL A 105 -15.91 13.36 -10.40
C VAL A 105 -16.24 12.42 -11.56
N ALA A 106 -15.89 11.13 -11.46
CA ALA A 106 -16.22 10.15 -12.50
C ALA A 106 -17.73 9.92 -12.65
N SER A 107 -18.49 10.02 -11.55
CA SER A 107 -19.95 9.86 -11.56
C SER A 107 -20.64 11.08 -12.19
N TRP A 108 -20.16 12.28 -11.88
CA TRP A 108 -20.68 13.52 -12.44
C TRP A 108 -20.35 13.64 -13.94
N ALA A 109 -19.15 13.23 -14.36
CA ALA A 109 -18.78 13.17 -15.77
C ALA A 109 -19.70 12.22 -16.58
N LYS A 110 -20.07 11.07 -16.01
CA LYS A 110 -21.06 10.17 -16.62
C LYS A 110 -22.45 10.81 -16.74
N GLU A 111 -22.87 11.60 -15.77
CA GLU A 111 -24.15 12.30 -15.86
C GLU A 111 -24.09 13.42 -16.91
N CYS A 112 -22.95 14.11 -17.05
CA CYS A 112 -22.74 15.06 -18.15
C CYS A 112 -22.86 14.38 -19.51
N ASP A 113 -22.20 13.23 -19.69
CA ASP A 113 -22.35 12.42 -20.90
C ASP A 113 -23.81 12.03 -21.14
N ARG A 114 -24.52 11.54 -20.11
CA ARG A 114 -25.95 11.19 -20.20
C ARG A 114 -26.82 12.39 -20.61
N ILE A 115 -26.56 13.56 -20.06
CA ILE A 115 -27.28 14.80 -20.42
C ILE A 115 -27.03 15.13 -21.89
N VAL A 116 -25.78 15.07 -22.35
CA VAL A 116 -25.44 15.35 -23.75
C VAL A 116 -26.10 14.33 -24.69
N GLU A 117 -26.09 13.05 -24.34
CA GLU A 117 -26.77 12.00 -25.11
C GLU A 117 -28.27 12.29 -25.25
N ARG A 118 -28.95 12.68 -24.15
CA ARG A 118 -30.39 13.03 -24.19
C ARG A 118 -30.70 14.20 -25.12
N HIS A 119 -29.83 15.20 -25.21
CA HIS A 119 -30.07 16.39 -26.02
C HIS A 119 -29.68 16.21 -27.48
N THR A 120 -28.61 15.46 -27.75
CA THR A 120 -28.05 15.31 -29.09
C THR A 120 -28.49 14.03 -29.78
N ASN A 121 -29.12 13.10 -29.05
CA ASN A 121 -29.38 11.71 -29.47
C ASN A 121 -28.13 10.98 -29.99
N THR A 122 -26.94 11.47 -29.61
CA THR A 122 -25.65 10.92 -30.03
C THR A 122 -24.94 10.37 -28.81
N ARG A 123 -24.54 9.10 -28.86
CA ARG A 123 -23.79 8.44 -27.78
C ARG A 123 -22.46 9.15 -27.56
N THR A 124 -22.11 9.47 -26.32
CA THR A 124 -20.84 10.13 -25.97
C THR A 124 -20.30 9.61 -24.64
N ASN A 125 -18.98 9.56 -24.52
CA ASN A 125 -18.25 9.29 -23.29
C ASN A 125 -17.09 10.28 -23.10
N MET A 126 -17.19 11.43 -23.76
CA MET A 126 -16.11 12.41 -23.85
C MET A 126 -15.75 12.96 -22.45
N HIS A 127 -16.75 13.33 -21.64
CA HIS A 127 -16.52 13.92 -20.32
C HIS A 127 -15.92 12.89 -19.35
N LEU A 128 -16.40 11.65 -19.40
CA LEU A 128 -15.82 10.59 -18.57
C LEU A 128 -14.34 10.34 -18.91
N LEU A 129 -14.00 10.30 -20.21
CA LEU A 129 -12.61 10.08 -20.63
C LEU A 129 -11.71 11.26 -20.25
N GLU A 130 -12.19 12.48 -20.39
CA GLU A 130 -11.46 13.69 -19.97
C GLU A 130 -11.23 13.70 -18.46
N ALA A 131 -12.28 13.46 -17.66
CA ALA A 131 -12.18 13.36 -16.21
C ALA A 131 -11.19 12.27 -15.78
N GLN A 132 -11.23 11.08 -16.39
CA GLN A 132 -10.28 10.01 -16.09
C GLN A 132 -8.83 10.37 -16.44
N ARG A 133 -8.62 11.11 -17.54
CA ARG A 133 -7.30 11.60 -17.93
C ARG A 133 -6.79 12.60 -16.90
N GLU A 134 -7.57 13.61 -16.55
CA GLU A 134 -7.18 14.62 -15.56
C GLU A 134 -6.89 14.01 -14.19
N LEU A 135 -7.74 13.08 -13.74
CA LEU A 135 -7.51 12.36 -12.49
C LEU A 135 -6.23 11.53 -12.51
N ARG A 136 -5.76 11.06 -13.67
CA ARG A 136 -4.49 10.33 -13.81
C ARG A 136 -3.27 11.26 -13.74
N GLU A 137 -3.39 12.49 -14.23
CA GLU A 137 -2.35 13.52 -14.16
C GLU A 137 -2.17 14.07 -12.74
N LEU A 138 -3.18 13.94 -11.89
CA LEU A 138 -3.07 14.33 -10.48
C LEU A 138 -2.02 13.47 -9.75
N PRO A 139 -1.20 14.06 -8.87
CA PRO A 139 -0.19 13.34 -8.11
C PRO A 139 -0.79 12.12 -7.40
N PRO A 140 -0.17 10.93 -7.52
CA PRO A 140 -0.64 9.78 -6.78
C PRO A 140 -0.51 10.06 -5.29
N VAL A 141 -1.62 9.91 -4.55
CA VAL A 141 -1.56 9.80 -3.10
C VAL A 141 -0.91 8.45 -2.81
N VAL A 142 0.40 8.46 -2.53
CA VAL A 142 1.14 7.24 -2.18
C VAL A 142 0.69 6.81 -0.79
N ILE A 143 -0.38 6.03 -0.74
CA ILE A 143 -0.70 5.22 0.43
C ILE A 143 0.16 3.98 0.28
N SER A 144 1.26 3.90 1.03
CA SER A 144 1.89 2.61 1.30
C SER A 144 0.93 1.82 2.20
N MET A 145 -0.11 1.24 1.60
CA MET A 145 -0.94 0.21 2.24
C MET A 145 -0.12 -1.07 2.31
N LYS A 146 0.84 -1.11 3.23
CA LYS A 146 1.56 -2.29 3.71
C LYS A 146 2.49 -1.79 4.79
N ASN A 147 2.00 -1.96 6.01
CA ASN A 147 2.70 -1.96 7.29
C ASN A 147 1.76 -1.27 8.28
N GLU A 148 0.83 -2.06 8.82
CA GLU A 148 0.32 -1.82 10.16
C GLU A 148 1.52 -1.96 11.13
N VAL A 149 2.37 -0.94 11.15
CA VAL A 149 3.25 -0.71 12.29
C VAL A 149 2.40 0.15 13.22
N VAL A 150 1.66 -0.55 14.07
CA VAL A 150 1.25 0.01 15.34
C VAL A 150 2.54 0.45 16.03
N LEU A 151 2.71 1.77 16.18
CA LEU A 151 3.74 2.35 17.05
C LEU A 151 3.31 2.21 18.50
#